data_AF-U2EAR1-F1
#
_entry.id   AF-U2EAR1-F1
#
_cell.length_a   1.000
_cell.length_b   1.000
_cell.length_c   1.000
_cell.angle_alpha   90.00
_cell.angle_beta   90.00
_cell.angle_gamma   90.00
#
_symmetry.space_group_name_H-M   'P 1'
#
loop_
_entity.id
_entity.type
_entity.pdbx_description
1 polymer ?
#
loop_
_entity_poly.entity_id
_entity_poly.type
_entity_poly.pdbx_seq_one_letter_code
_entity_poly.pdbx_strand_id
1 'polypeptide(L)'
;MARKKCPACRSTDTVDILYGMPTQDAYESAKRGEVVLGGCCISDVSPAKHCKECGQEFGCENLFSVVDIQSFELYIGGFYATSYFVYIDGSRESKHIRYAKTPGGMSVDLKQCNDELDINIEEIPLTNKQWLEFTDEISTLEIVCWKDRYDDELMFDGTQWDLTIEFSEHNQINKSGSNKYPPYWEQFIKILKKYIDQDMDID
;
A
#
# COMPACT_ATOMS: atom_id res chain seq x y z
N MET A 1 14.44 4.84 21.90
CA MET A 1 14.03 4.78 20.48
C MET A 1 13.05 5.90 20.23
N ALA A 2 13.16 6.65 19.12
CA ALA A 2 12.20 7.70 18.81
C ALA A 2 10.80 7.08 18.62
N ARG A 3 9.78 7.65 19.28
CA ARG A 3 8.39 7.21 19.07
C ARG A 3 7.99 7.60 17.65
N LYS A 4 7.90 6.61 16.73
CA LYS A 4 7.33 6.83 15.40
C LYS A 4 5.88 7.30 15.58
N LYS A 5 5.52 8.42 14.97
CA LYS A 5 4.13 8.91 14.97
C LYS A 5 3.27 7.96 14.15
N CYS A 6 2.00 7.83 14.52
CA CYS A 6 1.03 7.12 13.71
C CYS A 6 0.96 7.76 12.31
N PRO A 7 1.12 6.99 11.23
CA PRO A 7 1.09 7.56 9.88
C PRO A 7 -0.31 7.94 9.40
N ALA A 8 -1.36 7.36 10.01
CA ALA A 8 -2.75 7.66 9.69
C ALA A 8 -3.22 8.95 10.40
N CYS A 9 -3.10 9.03 11.72
CA CYS A 9 -3.67 10.14 12.50
C CYS A 9 -2.62 11.11 13.07
N ARG A 10 -1.33 10.87 12.86
CA ARG A 10 -0.18 11.66 13.38
C ARG A 10 -0.05 11.69 14.92
N SER A 11 -0.84 10.89 15.64
CA SER A 11 -0.72 10.71 17.09
C SER A 11 0.67 10.20 17.48
N THR A 12 1.17 10.66 18.63
CA THR A 12 2.39 10.13 19.26
C THR A 12 2.10 9.03 20.27
N ASP A 13 0.83 8.74 20.54
CA ASP A 13 0.41 7.75 21.53
C ASP A 13 0.35 6.35 20.91
N THR A 14 1.54 5.86 20.59
CA THR A 14 1.76 4.57 19.93
C THR A 14 2.46 3.62 20.90
N VAL A 15 2.00 2.38 20.95
CA VAL A 15 2.55 1.31 21.79
C VAL A 15 3.10 0.19 20.95
N ASP A 16 3.97 -0.62 21.52
CA ASP A 16 4.56 -1.77 20.82
C ASP A 16 3.59 -2.96 20.84
N ILE A 17 3.66 -3.77 19.79
CA ILE A 17 2.92 -5.02 19.67
C ILE A 17 3.83 -6.17 20.06
N LEU A 18 3.42 -6.93 21.08
CA LEU A 18 4.13 -8.13 21.53
C LEU A 18 3.47 -9.36 20.93
N TYR A 19 4.29 -10.18 20.27
CA TYR A 19 3.88 -11.47 19.72
C TYR A 19 4.43 -12.63 20.54
N GLY A 20 3.85 -13.80 20.33
CA GLY A 20 4.18 -15.03 21.03
C GLY A 20 3.32 -15.27 22.27
N MET A 21 3.74 -16.20 23.12
CA MET A 21 3.08 -16.46 24.38
C MET A 21 3.45 -15.36 25.39
N PRO A 22 2.48 -14.56 25.88
CA PRO A 22 2.78 -13.48 26.80
C PRO A 22 3.23 -14.05 28.15
N THR A 23 4.26 -13.42 28.74
CA THR A 23 4.56 -13.59 30.16
C THR A 23 3.48 -12.91 31.01
N GLN A 24 3.44 -13.22 32.30
CA GLN A 24 2.55 -12.54 33.25
C GLN A 24 2.72 -11.01 33.19
N ASP A 25 3.97 -10.54 33.19
CA ASP A 25 4.28 -9.11 33.11
C ASP A 25 3.78 -8.48 31.80
N ALA A 26 3.96 -9.16 30.67
CA ALA A 26 3.46 -8.68 29.37
C ALA A 26 1.93 -8.57 29.37
N TYR A 27 1.24 -9.53 29.97
CA TYR A 27 -0.21 -9.52 30.10
C TYR A 27 -0.72 -8.38 31.00
N GLU A 28 -0.03 -8.11 32.10
CA GLU A 28 -0.36 -6.98 32.99
C GLU A 28 -0.10 -5.62 32.32
N SER A 29 1.01 -5.48 31.60
CA SER A 29 1.31 -4.28 30.80
C SER A 29 0.27 -4.06 29.70
N ALA A 30 -0.24 -5.12 29.08
CA ALA A 30 -1.34 -5.03 28.12
C ALA A 30 -2.63 -4.53 28.79
N LYS A 31 -2.96 -5.00 29.99
CA LYS A 31 -4.11 -4.49 30.77
C LYS A 31 -3.97 -3.01 31.13
N ARG A 32 -2.75 -2.52 31.34
CA ARG A 32 -2.46 -1.10 31.57
C ARG A 32 -2.45 -0.27 30.27
N GLY A 33 -2.56 -0.90 29.11
CA GLY A 33 -2.50 -0.23 27.81
C GLY A 33 -1.10 0.27 27.43
N GLU A 34 -0.06 -0.32 28.01
CA GLU A 34 1.34 0.02 27.72
C GLU A 34 1.87 -0.72 26.48
N VAL A 35 1.28 -1.87 26.15
CA VAL A 35 1.57 -2.73 24.99
C VAL A 35 0.28 -3.35 24.46
N VAL A 36 0.28 -3.83 23.21
CA VAL A 36 -0.79 -4.64 22.63
C VAL A 36 -0.28 -6.06 22.36
N LEU A 37 -1.12 -7.08 22.53
CA LEU A 37 -0.75 -8.46 22.21
C LEU A 37 -1.22 -8.78 20.78
N GLY A 38 -0.28 -9.04 19.87
CA GLY A 38 -0.56 -9.22 18.43
C GLY A 38 -0.94 -10.65 18.02
N GLY A 39 -0.69 -11.64 18.88
CA GLY A 39 -0.98 -13.06 18.63
C GLY A 39 0.25 -13.96 18.79
N CYS A 40 0.08 -15.26 18.57
CA CYS A 40 1.14 -16.25 18.82
C CYS A 40 2.20 -16.32 17.71
N CYS A 41 1.83 -16.00 16.46
CA CYS A 41 2.71 -16.11 15.31
C CYS A 41 3.19 -14.72 14.90
N ILE A 42 4.51 -14.57 14.73
CA ILE A 42 5.15 -13.38 14.16
C ILE A 42 5.84 -13.77 12.86
N SER A 43 5.80 -12.86 11.90
CA SER A 43 6.56 -12.89 10.66
C SER A 43 7.32 -11.58 10.50
N ASP A 44 8.29 -11.55 9.59
CA ASP A 44 9.10 -10.38 9.25
C ASP A 44 8.28 -9.14 8.85
N VAL A 45 7.05 -9.36 8.37
CA VAL A 45 6.12 -8.30 7.91
C VAL A 45 5.04 -7.97 8.94
N SER A 46 5.08 -8.60 10.11
CA SER A 46 4.09 -8.36 11.17
C SER A 46 4.23 -6.94 11.75
N PRO A 47 3.11 -6.25 12.02
CA PRO A 47 3.16 -4.88 12.50
C PRO A 47 3.81 -4.80 13.89
N ALA A 48 4.72 -3.85 14.08
CA ALA A 48 5.49 -3.69 15.33
C ALA A 48 4.83 -2.70 16.30
N LYS A 49 3.97 -1.80 15.80
CA LYS A 49 3.34 -0.73 16.61
C LYS A 49 1.84 -0.64 16.38
N HIS A 50 1.14 -0.23 17.42
CA HIS A 50 -0.29 0.06 17.44
C HIS A 50 -0.54 1.49 17.91
N CYS A 51 -1.38 2.24 17.19
CA CYS A 51 -1.84 3.57 17.61
C CYS A 51 -3.08 3.47 18.48
N LYS A 52 -3.05 4.06 19.69
CA LYS A 52 -4.19 3.99 20.62
C LYS A 52 -5.37 4.88 20.22
N GLU A 53 -5.16 5.93 19.43
CA GLU A 53 -6.23 6.84 19.02
C GLU A 53 -7.06 6.30 17.85
N CYS A 54 -6.42 5.79 16.80
CA CYS A 54 -7.12 5.32 15.60
C CYS A 54 -7.09 3.80 15.42
N GLY A 55 -6.38 3.06 16.28
CA GLY A 55 -6.24 1.62 16.18
C GLY A 55 -5.32 1.13 15.06
N GLN A 56 -4.68 2.04 14.31
CA GLN A 56 -3.83 1.68 13.19
C GLN A 56 -2.56 0.94 13.65
N GLU A 57 -2.29 -0.18 13.00
CA GLU A 57 -1.06 -0.97 13.17
C GLU A 57 -0.06 -0.65 12.05
N PHE A 58 1.23 -0.50 12.38
CA PHE A 58 2.27 -0.08 11.42
C PHE A 58 3.71 -0.45 11.84
N GLY A 59 4.66 -0.37 10.91
CA GLY A 59 6.07 -0.74 11.05
C GLY A 59 6.31 -2.26 11.06
N CYS A 60 7.41 -2.75 10.52
CA CYS A 60 7.82 -4.15 10.64
C CYS A 60 9.36 -4.28 10.70
N GLU A 61 9.87 -5.47 11.03
CA GLU A 61 11.32 -5.67 11.24
C GLU A 61 12.13 -5.69 9.95
N ASN A 62 11.50 -6.05 8.81
CA ASN A 62 12.20 -6.22 7.55
C ASN A 62 11.69 -5.24 6.48
N LEU A 63 12.47 -4.19 6.21
CA LEU A 63 12.28 -3.33 5.04
C LEU A 63 13.12 -3.91 3.89
N PHE A 64 12.48 -4.55 2.91
CA PHE A 64 13.15 -4.82 1.64
C PHE A 64 13.52 -3.49 0.97
N SER A 65 14.69 -3.45 0.33
CA SER A 65 15.01 -2.36 -0.58
C SER A 65 14.07 -2.44 -1.78
N VAL A 66 13.25 -1.41 -1.97
CA VAL A 66 12.31 -1.27 -3.10
C VAL A 66 13.04 -0.95 -4.42
N VAL A 67 14.37 -0.96 -4.41
CA VAL A 67 15.24 -0.69 -5.58
C VAL A 67 15.10 -1.77 -6.66
N ASP A 68 14.53 -2.93 -6.32
CA ASP A 68 14.44 -4.12 -7.18
C ASP A 68 13.04 -4.36 -7.79
N ILE A 69 12.16 -3.33 -7.86
CA ILE A 69 10.85 -3.47 -8.50
C ILE A 69 11.01 -3.83 -9.99
N GLN A 70 10.44 -4.96 -10.37
CA GLN A 70 10.29 -5.40 -11.77
C GLN A 70 8.96 -4.98 -12.38
N SER A 71 7.88 -5.00 -11.61
CA SER A 71 6.59 -4.47 -12.05
C SER A 71 5.82 -3.85 -10.89
N PHE A 72 5.08 -2.80 -11.21
CA PHE A 72 4.17 -2.12 -10.29
C PHE A 72 2.81 -2.03 -10.96
N GLU A 73 1.79 -2.61 -10.36
CA GLU A 73 0.42 -2.66 -10.87
C GLU A 73 -0.53 -2.22 -9.77
N LEU A 74 -1.40 -1.26 -10.08
CA LEU A 74 -2.36 -0.70 -9.15
C LEU A 74 -3.70 -0.50 -9.82
N TYR A 75 -4.74 -0.92 -9.10
CA TYR A 75 -6.13 -0.61 -9.37
C TYR A 75 -6.70 0.13 -8.17
N ILE A 76 -7.44 1.21 -8.41
CA ILE A 76 -8.28 1.89 -7.42
C ILE A 76 -9.57 2.27 -8.12
N GLY A 77 -10.71 1.79 -7.65
CA GLY A 77 -11.98 2.09 -8.29
C GLY A 77 -13.15 1.36 -7.68
N GLY A 78 -14.32 1.54 -8.28
CA GLY A 78 -15.55 0.91 -7.83
C GLY A 78 -16.60 0.88 -8.92
N PHE A 79 -17.73 0.24 -8.63
CA PHE A 79 -18.77 0.03 -9.62
C PHE A 79 -19.40 1.33 -10.16
N TYR A 80 -19.54 2.35 -9.31
CA TYR A 80 -20.22 3.60 -9.67
C TYR A 80 -19.27 4.76 -10.01
N ALA A 81 -18.02 4.68 -9.57
CA ALA A 81 -17.06 5.77 -9.68
C ALA A 81 -16.09 5.56 -10.86
N THR A 82 -15.23 6.55 -11.08
CA THR A 82 -14.08 6.39 -11.97
C THR A 82 -13.11 5.38 -11.36
N SER A 83 -12.67 4.43 -12.18
CA SER A 83 -11.60 3.51 -11.83
C SER A 83 -10.29 4.00 -12.45
N TYR A 84 -9.20 3.84 -11.69
CA TYR A 84 -7.85 4.23 -12.04
C TYR A 84 -6.98 2.98 -12.12
N PHE A 85 -6.21 2.87 -13.20
CA PHE A 85 -5.30 1.75 -13.46
C PHE A 85 -3.92 2.32 -13.71
N VAL A 86 -2.91 1.75 -13.05
CA VAL A 86 -1.51 2.14 -13.19
C VAL A 86 -0.69 0.88 -13.41
N TYR A 87 0.18 0.91 -14.41
CA TYR A 87 1.16 -0.14 -14.64
C TYR A 87 2.52 0.45 -15.00
N ILE A 88 3.58 -0.07 -14.37
CA ILE A 88 4.96 0.25 -14.68
C ILE A 88 5.75 -1.04 -14.86
N ASP A 89 6.39 -1.19 -16.02
CA ASP A 89 7.37 -2.25 -16.27
C ASP A 89 8.77 -1.75 -15.89
N GLY A 90 9.18 -2.05 -14.66
CA GLY A 90 10.47 -1.65 -14.10
C GLY A 90 11.66 -2.39 -14.72
N SER A 91 11.41 -3.52 -15.41
CA SER A 91 12.46 -4.32 -16.07
C SER A 91 12.99 -3.69 -17.36
N ARG A 92 12.24 -2.74 -17.96
CA ARG A 92 12.64 -2.07 -19.20
C ARG A 92 13.70 -1.00 -18.98
N GLU A 93 14.57 -0.83 -19.97
CA GLU A 93 15.51 0.30 -20.01
C GLU A 93 14.78 1.64 -20.06
N SER A 94 13.79 1.75 -20.94
CA SER A 94 12.90 2.91 -21.03
C SER A 94 11.61 2.63 -20.26
N LYS A 95 11.44 3.32 -19.14
CA LYS A 95 10.30 3.15 -18.23
C LYS A 95 9.21 4.15 -18.60
N HIS A 96 7.98 3.66 -18.63
CA HIS A 96 6.80 4.48 -18.81
C HIS A 96 5.77 4.05 -17.77
N ILE A 97 5.01 5.02 -17.26
CA ILE A 97 3.77 4.73 -16.56
C ILE A 97 2.70 4.59 -17.62
N ARG A 98 2.09 3.41 -17.68
CA ARG A 98 0.80 3.24 -18.35
C ARG A 98 -0.28 3.60 -17.36
N TYR A 99 -1.13 4.55 -17.74
CA TYR A 99 -2.22 5.03 -16.93
C TYR A 99 -3.51 5.00 -17.75
N ALA A 100 -4.59 4.53 -17.13
CA ALA A 100 -5.92 4.58 -17.71
C ALA A 100 -6.95 4.93 -16.64
N LYS A 101 -8.02 5.58 -17.09
CA LYS A 101 -9.23 5.80 -16.29
C LYS A 101 -10.45 5.31 -17.04
N THR A 102 -11.35 4.61 -16.34
CA THR A 102 -12.58 4.10 -16.93
C THR A 102 -13.80 4.48 -16.09
N PRO A 103 -14.95 4.72 -16.71
CA PRO A 103 -16.20 4.86 -15.98
C PRO A 103 -16.78 3.49 -15.61
N GLY A 104 -17.41 3.39 -14.44
CA GLY A 104 -18.45 2.39 -14.18
C GLY A 104 -17.97 0.93 -14.11
N GLY A 105 -16.95 0.64 -13.30
CA GLY A 105 -16.53 -0.73 -13.01
C GLY A 105 -15.90 -1.51 -14.17
N MET A 106 -15.58 -0.84 -15.29
CA MET A 106 -14.84 -1.45 -16.41
C MET A 106 -13.40 -1.76 -15.99
N SER A 107 -13.03 -3.04 -16.00
CA SER A 107 -11.66 -3.50 -15.74
C SER A 107 -10.77 -3.36 -16.97
N VAL A 108 -9.51 -2.97 -16.77
CA VAL A 108 -8.49 -2.85 -17.81
C VAL A 108 -7.25 -3.61 -17.39
N ASP A 109 -6.73 -4.47 -18.26
CA ASP A 109 -5.40 -5.06 -18.11
C ASP A 109 -4.40 -4.18 -18.87
N LEU A 110 -3.56 -3.45 -18.14
CA LEU A 110 -2.51 -2.59 -18.72
C LEU A 110 -1.22 -3.35 -19.06
N LYS A 111 -1.08 -4.59 -18.58
CA LYS A 111 0.05 -5.48 -18.89
C LYS A 111 -0.14 -6.07 -20.29
N GLN A 112 -1.37 -6.48 -20.61
CA GLN A 112 -1.79 -7.03 -21.89
C GLN A 112 -2.96 -6.23 -22.46
N CYS A 113 -2.68 -5.08 -23.05
CA CYS A 113 -3.71 -4.34 -23.77
C CYS A 113 -4.06 -5.06 -25.08
N ASN A 114 -5.31 -5.48 -25.20
CA ASN A 114 -5.88 -5.87 -26.49
C ASN A 114 -6.34 -4.59 -27.22
N ASP A 115 -5.96 -4.44 -28.49
CA ASP A 115 -6.34 -3.31 -29.36
C ASP A 115 -7.86 -3.14 -29.56
N GLU A 116 -8.68 -4.06 -29.03
CA GLU A 116 -10.14 -4.11 -29.20
C GLU A 116 -10.91 -3.19 -28.24
N LEU A 117 -10.26 -2.65 -27.20
CA LEU A 117 -10.90 -1.76 -26.22
C LEU A 117 -10.65 -0.30 -26.58
N ASP A 118 -11.72 0.49 -26.75
CA ASP A 118 -11.67 1.95 -26.95
C ASP A 118 -11.40 2.67 -25.61
N ILE A 119 -10.23 2.39 -25.03
CA ILE A 119 -9.78 2.94 -23.76
C ILE A 119 -8.55 3.80 -24.03
N ASN A 120 -8.62 5.06 -23.61
CA ASN A 120 -7.48 5.96 -23.70
C ASN A 120 -6.42 5.58 -22.67
N ILE A 121 -5.29 5.05 -23.14
CA ILE A 121 -4.14 4.72 -22.31
C ILE A 121 -3.09 5.80 -22.50
N GLU A 122 -2.73 6.45 -21.41
CA GLU A 122 -1.68 7.44 -21.36
C GLU A 122 -0.34 6.74 -21.07
N GLU A 123 0.68 6.99 -21.90
CA GLU A 123 2.05 6.54 -21.64
C GLU A 123 2.91 7.73 -21.20
N ILE A 124 3.20 7.79 -19.91
CA ILE A 124 3.95 8.89 -19.30
C ILE A 124 5.42 8.46 -19.16
N PRO A 125 6.38 9.12 -19.83
CA PRO A 125 7.78 8.72 -19.76
C PRO A 125 8.36 8.99 -18.37
N LEU A 126 9.05 7.98 -17.83
CA LEU A 126 9.80 8.06 -16.58
C LEU A 126 11.30 8.02 -16.86
N THR A 127 11.99 9.11 -16.55
CA THR A 127 13.46 9.09 -16.59
C THR A 127 14.02 8.17 -15.51
N ASN A 128 15.24 7.65 -15.68
CA ASN A 128 15.92 6.84 -14.65
C ASN A 128 16.00 7.56 -13.30
N LYS A 129 16.19 8.89 -13.31
CA LYS A 129 16.19 9.69 -12.08
C LYS A 129 14.82 9.67 -11.40
N GLN A 130 13.75 9.92 -12.15
CA GLN A 130 12.38 9.89 -11.61
C GLN A 130 12.00 8.50 -11.13
N TRP A 131 12.43 7.44 -11.82
CA TRP A 131 12.22 6.06 -11.37
C TRP A 131 12.88 5.80 -10.02
N LEU A 132 14.15 6.17 -9.86
CA LEU A 132 14.87 6.00 -8.59
C LEU A 132 14.22 6.81 -7.45
N GLU A 133 13.77 8.03 -7.75
CA GLU A 133 13.03 8.85 -6.77
C GLU A 133 11.68 8.22 -6.41
N PHE A 134 10.95 7.67 -7.39
CA PHE A 134 9.67 7.00 -7.17
C PHE A 134 9.86 5.76 -6.29
N THR A 135 10.82 4.89 -6.61
CA THR A 135 11.06 3.67 -5.82
C THR A 135 11.54 3.98 -4.40
N ASP A 136 12.35 5.02 -4.22
CA ASP A 136 12.76 5.52 -2.91
C ASP A 136 11.56 6.04 -2.11
N GLU A 137 10.70 6.88 -2.70
CA GLU A 137 9.49 7.39 -2.04
C GLU A 137 8.52 6.26 -1.65
N ILE A 138 8.28 5.30 -2.55
CA ILE A 138 7.46 4.11 -2.30
C ILE A 138 8.05 3.27 -1.15
N SER A 139 9.37 3.17 -1.04
CA SER A 139 10.04 2.44 0.06
C SER A 139 9.73 3.00 1.45
N THR A 140 9.49 4.31 1.53
CA THR A 140 9.21 4.98 2.81
C THR A 140 7.83 4.65 3.40
N LEU A 141 6.94 4.09 2.57
CA LEU A 141 5.55 3.80 2.93
C LEU A 141 5.36 2.46 3.65
N GLU A 142 6.44 1.70 3.81
CA GLU A 142 6.43 0.41 4.50
C GLU A 142 5.39 -0.57 3.90
N ILE A 143 5.18 -0.54 2.57
CA ILE A 143 4.15 -1.34 1.86
C ILE A 143 4.29 -2.85 2.13
N VAL A 144 5.52 -3.32 2.29
CA VAL A 144 5.82 -4.71 2.67
C VAL A 144 5.13 -5.09 3.98
N CYS A 145 5.04 -4.15 4.94
CA CYS A 145 4.42 -4.33 6.24
C CYS A 145 2.89 -4.18 6.22
N TRP A 146 2.29 -3.83 5.08
CA TRP A 146 0.84 -3.75 4.97
C TRP A 146 0.23 -5.16 5.11
N LYS A 147 -0.99 -5.24 5.65
CA LYS A 147 -1.76 -6.49 5.64
C LYS A 147 -2.13 -6.84 4.20
N ASP A 148 -2.30 -8.11 3.90
CA ASP A 148 -2.67 -8.54 2.56
C ASP A 148 -4.08 -8.08 2.16
N ARG A 149 -4.97 -7.89 3.16
CA ARG A 149 -6.34 -7.42 2.99
C ARG A 149 -6.76 -6.38 4.01
N TYR A 150 -7.44 -5.35 3.52
CA TYR A 150 -8.10 -4.30 4.28
C TYR A 150 -9.56 -4.19 3.84
N ASP A 151 -10.41 -5.08 4.35
CA ASP A 151 -11.82 -5.10 4.00
C ASP A 151 -12.66 -4.51 5.14
N ASP A 152 -13.57 -3.59 4.81
CA ASP A 152 -14.68 -3.23 5.67
C ASP A 152 -15.87 -4.17 5.40
N GLU A 153 -16.03 -5.17 6.26
CA GLU A 153 -17.09 -6.19 6.15
C GLU A 153 -18.51 -5.61 6.29
N LEU A 154 -18.66 -4.34 6.71
CA LEU A 154 -19.93 -3.67 6.90
C LEU A 154 -20.35 -2.82 5.69
N MET A 155 -19.47 -2.61 4.71
CA MET A 155 -19.74 -1.85 3.48
C MET A 155 -19.58 -2.73 2.24
N PHE A 156 -20.68 -2.95 1.53
CA PHE A 156 -20.75 -3.85 0.37
C PHE A 156 -20.53 -3.13 -0.99
N ASP A 157 -20.57 -1.81 -0.99
CA ASP A 157 -20.28 -0.93 -2.12
C ASP A 157 -19.22 0.11 -1.73
N GLY A 158 -18.69 0.85 -2.70
CA GLY A 158 -17.67 1.88 -2.48
C GLY A 158 -16.39 1.63 -3.27
N THR A 159 -15.25 1.91 -2.67
CA THR A 159 -13.94 1.89 -3.33
C THR A 159 -13.20 0.60 -3.00
N GLN A 160 -12.78 -0.10 -4.05
CA GLN A 160 -11.88 -1.23 -4.00
C GLN A 160 -10.51 -0.81 -4.52
N TRP A 161 -9.46 -1.45 -4.00
CA TRP A 161 -8.11 -1.25 -4.49
C TRP A 161 -7.31 -2.54 -4.43
N ASP A 162 -6.41 -2.70 -5.39
CA ASP A 162 -5.49 -3.83 -5.51
C ASP A 162 -4.12 -3.29 -5.93
N LEU A 163 -3.08 -3.71 -5.23
CA LEU A 163 -1.70 -3.35 -5.48
C LEU A 163 -0.86 -4.62 -5.58
N THR A 164 -0.23 -4.80 -6.74
CA THR A 164 0.70 -5.88 -7.00
C THR A 164 2.07 -5.29 -7.34
N ILE A 165 3.10 -5.73 -6.62
CA ILE A 165 4.49 -5.36 -6.91
C ILE A 165 5.32 -6.64 -7.01
N GLU A 166 5.98 -6.82 -8.16
CA GLU A 166 6.93 -7.92 -8.38
C GLU A 166 8.36 -7.40 -8.18
N PHE A 167 9.19 -8.16 -7.46
CA PHE A 167 10.61 -7.87 -7.24
C PHE A 167 11.51 -8.88 -7.98
N SER A 168 12.79 -8.53 -8.15
CA SER A 168 13.76 -9.31 -8.94
C SER A 168 13.97 -10.76 -8.51
N GLU A 169 13.87 -11.06 -7.21
CA GLU A 169 14.14 -12.38 -6.62
C GLU A 169 12.86 -13.24 -6.47
N HIS A 170 11.89 -13.12 -7.38
CA HIS A 170 10.60 -13.85 -7.42
C HIS A 170 9.62 -13.58 -6.26
N ASN A 171 9.95 -12.71 -5.33
CA ASN A 171 8.99 -12.27 -4.33
C ASN A 171 7.99 -11.31 -4.99
N GLN A 172 6.70 -11.61 -4.83
CA GLN A 172 5.59 -10.74 -5.21
C GLN A 172 4.84 -10.37 -3.94
N ILE A 173 4.43 -9.11 -3.83
CA ILE A 173 3.48 -8.69 -2.83
C ILE A 173 2.16 -8.36 -3.51
N ASN A 174 1.07 -8.83 -2.91
CA ASN A 174 -0.30 -8.54 -3.32
C ASN A 174 -1.01 -7.96 -2.10
N LYS A 175 -1.49 -6.72 -2.22
CA LYS A 175 -2.20 -6.00 -1.18
C LYS A 175 -3.53 -5.54 -1.75
N SER A 176 -4.60 -5.65 -0.98
CA SER A 176 -5.94 -5.31 -1.45
C SER A 176 -6.79 -4.75 -0.33
N GLY A 177 -7.88 -4.10 -0.70
CA GLY A 177 -8.88 -3.69 0.27
C GLY A 177 -10.18 -3.18 -0.35
N SER A 178 -11.20 -3.11 0.49
CA SER A 178 -12.52 -2.60 0.19
C SER A 178 -12.93 -1.63 1.29
N ASN A 179 -13.01 -0.33 0.96
CA ASN A 179 -13.35 0.78 1.86
C ASN A 179 -12.46 0.95 3.09
N LYS A 180 -11.35 0.23 3.17
CA LYS A 180 -10.38 0.32 4.25
C LYS A 180 -8.98 0.33 3.68
N TYR A 181 -8.12 1.13 4.32
CA TYR A 181 -6.85 1.54 3.74
C TYR A 181 -5.68 1.29 4.70
N PRO A 182 -4.47 1.05 4.15
CA PRO A 182 -3.29 0.77 4.94
C PRO A 182 -2.70 2.03 5.60
N PRO A 183 -1.75 1.87 6.53
CA PRO A 183 -0.87 2.96 6.95
C PRO A 183 -0.28 3.72 5.75
N TYR A 184 -0.10 5.02 5.89
CA TYR A 184 0.49 5.88 4.84
C TYR A 184 -0.33 5.97 3.54
N TRP A 185 -1.59 5.51 3.49
CA TRP A 185 -2.40 5.58 2.27
C TRP A 185 -2.48 6.99 1.66
N GLU A 186 -2.73 8.03 2.46
CA GLU A 186 -2.74 9.42 1.95
C GLU A 186 -1.40 9.82 1.30
N GLN A 187 -0.28 9.36 1.85
CA GLN A 187 1.05 9.65 1.33
C GLN A 187 1.32 8.85 0.06
N PHE A 188 0.86 7.60 0.00
CA PHE A 188 0.88 6.76 -1.20
C PHE A 188 0.14 7.44 -2.36
N ILE A 189 -1.11 7.88 -2.13
CA ILE A 189 -1.90 8.61 -3.15
C ILE A 189 -1.18 9.90 -3.57
N LYS A 190 -0.60 10.65 -2.62
CA LYS A 190 0.16 11.86 -2.95
C LYS A 190 1.38 11.59 -3.84
N ILE A 191 2.09 10.49 -3.61
CA ILE A 191 3.21 10.07 -4.47
C ILE A 191 2.70 9.71 -5.86
N LEU A 192 1.60 8.95 -5.98
CA LEU A 192 1.01 8.63 -7.29
C LEU A 192 0.63 9.89 -8.09
N LYS A 193 -0.05 10.84 -7.45
CA LYS A 193 -0.44 12.13 -8.04
C LYS A 193 0.75 12.97 -8.52
N LYS A 194 1.92 12.80 -7.91
CA LYS A 194 3.16 13.49 -8.30
C LYS A 194 3.68 13.01 -9.67
N TYR A 195 3.46 11.74 -10.04
CA TYR A 195 4.03 11.14 -11.24
C TYR A 195 3.03 10.88 -12.37
N ILE A 196 1.74 10.74 -12.05
CA ILE A 196 0.70 10.35 -13.01
C ILE A 196 -0.13 11.56 -13.41
N ASP A 197 -0.97 12.04 -12.49
CA ASP A 197 -1.94 13.09 -12.73
C ASP A 197 -2.32 13.74 -11.39
N GLN A 198 -2.26 15.07 -11.32
CA GLN A 198 -2.60 15.82 -10.10
C GLN A 198 -4.10 15.78 -9.78
N ASP A 199 -4.93 15.50 -10.79
CA ASP A 199 -6.40 15.52 -10.73
C ASP A 199 -7.01 14.13 -10.50
N MET A 200 -6.23 13.14 -10.03
CA MET A 200 -6.81 11.86 -9.59
C MET A 200 -7.77 12.09 -8.41
N ASP A 201 -9.08 12.05 -8.65
CA ASP A 201 -10.12 12.12 -7.62
C ASP A 201 -10.26 10.77 -6.90
N ILE A 202 -9.29 10.50 -6.02
CA ILE A 202 -9.32 9.42 -5.04
C ILE A 202 -9.61 10.06 -3.69
N ASP A 203 -10.86 9.95 -3.24
CA ASP A 203 -11.34 10.37 -1.91
C ASP A 203 -10.83 9.44 -0.80
#